data_AF-A0A090SW12-F1
#
_entry.id   AF-A0A090SW12-F1
#
_cell.length_a   1.000
_cell.length_b   1.000
_cell.length_c   1.000
_cell.angle_alpha   90.00
_cell.angle_beta   90.00
_cell.angle_gamma   90.00
#
_symmetry.space_group_name_H-M   'P 1'
#
loop_
_entity.id
_entity.type
_entity.pdbx_description
1 polymer ?
#
loop_
_entity_poly.entity_id
_entity_poly.type
_entity_poly.pdbx_seq_one_letter_code
_entity_poly.pdbx_strand_id
1 'polypeptide(L)'
;MDVILLGLNEIASMNVLMAIVFGALLGVSIGSIPGLEPAGVMAILLPLTFTLDPLPGVTLLLGVYGGAWYGGAIPAILMNTPGTPVAVLTTYDGYPMTQKGEGKRALSIAYSSSFIGGIVSVLSLVLLAPVLSQVANHFGSAEFAMLAALGMIFVVMAHYKQAFAAAMMLGLGIFLGSIGIDRSYNTLTYTFNQEWLMGGIPLVQQLLDCSPCLRLLSCYLKKAMIPKSHVTKGKVDFQGLSLL
;
A
#
# COMPACT_ATOMS: atom_id res chain seq x y z
N MET A 1 -16.79 -14.44 26.46
CA MET A 1 -16.08 -13.52 27.37
C MET A 1 -14.65 -13.99 27.60
N ASP A 2 -14.43 -15.30 27.76
CA ASP A 2 -13.11 -15.88 28.04
C ASP A 2 -12.09 -15.64 26.93
N VAL A 3 -12.52 -15.69 25.66
CA VAL A 3 -11.65 -15.43 24.49
C VAL A 3 -11.10 -13.99 24.49
N ILE A 4 -11.91 -13.02 24.92
CA ILE A 4 -11.50 -11.61 24.99
C ILE A 4 -10.51 -11.40 26.14
N LEU A 5 -10.77 -12.00 27.30
CA LEU A 5 -9.89 -11.92 28.47
C LEU A 5 -8.55 -12.62 28.24
N LEU A 6 -8.56 -13.79 27.56
CA LEU A 6 -7.34 -14.48 27.12
C LEU A 6 -6.53 -13.61 26.17
N GLY A 7 -7.17 -13.04 25.13
CA GLY A 7 -6.49 -12.15 24.18
C GLY A 7 -5.87 -10.92 24.86
N LEU A 8 -6.57 -10.30 25.82
CA LEU A 8 -6.04 -9.19 26.61
C LEU A 8 -4.80 -9.59 27.43
N ASN A 9 -4.79 -10.79 28.00
CA ASN A 9 -3.65 -11.29 28.77
C ASN A 9 -2.43 -11.56 27.89
N GLU A 10 -2.62 -12.15 26.71
CA GLU A 10 -1.55 -12.40 25.74
C GLU A 10 -0.92 -11.10 25.23
N ILE A 11 -1.74 -10.07 24.96
CA ILE A 11 -1.26 -8.75 24.55
C ILE A 11 -0.51 -8.04 25.67
N ALA A 12 -0.87 -8.27 26.94
CA ALA A 12 -0.20 -7.69 28.10
C ALA A 12 1.18 -8.31 28.37
N SER A 13 1.56 -9.38 27.66
CA SER A 13 2.89 -9.97 27.79
C SER A 13 3.98 -8.98 27.35
N MET A 14 5.09 -8.94 28.10
CA MET A 14 6.18 -7.99 27.87
C MET A 14 6.77 -8.15 26.45
N ASN A 15 6.87 -9.38 25.95
CA ASN A 15 7.41 -9.66 24.62
C ASN A 15 6.54 -9.07 23.51
N VAL A 16 5.21 -9.19 23.62
CA VAL A 16 4.26 -8.66 22.63
C VAL A 16 4.23 -7.13 22.67
N LEU A 17 4.29 -6.54 23.87
CA LEU A 17 4.34 -5.09 24.03
C LEU A 17 5.64 -4.49 23.45
N MET A 18 6.79 -5.12 23.68
CA MET A 18 8.04 -4.68 23.07
C MET A 18 8.01 -4.84 21.55
N ALA A 19 7.46 -5.95 21.04
CA ALA A 19 7.33 -6.21 19.61
C ALA A 19 6.44 -5.16 18.91
N ILE A 20 5.31 -4.76 19.52
CA ILE A 20 4.42 -3.77 18.92
C ILE A 20 5.03 -2.36 18.93
N VAL A 21 5.70 -1.97 20.01
CA VAL A 21 6.34 -0.65 20.12
C VAL A 21 7.51 -0.55 19.15
N PHE A 22 8.39 -1.56 19.14
CA PHE A 22 9.53 -1.60 18.23
C PHE A 22 9.07 -1.68 16.76
N GLY A 23 8.07 -2.52 16.49
CA GLY A 23 7.44 -2.62 15.17
C GLY A 23 6.85 -1.29 14.71
N ALA A 24 6.12 -0.58 15.56
CA ALA A 24 5.55 0.72 15.22
C ALA A 24 6.61 1.78 14.94
N LEU A 25 7.68 1.86 15.76
CA LEU A 25 8.78 2.82 15.56
C LEU A 25 9.54 2.54 14.25
N LEU A 26 9.84 1.27 13.98
CA LEU A 26 10.43 0.86 12.71
C LEU A 26 9.51 1.17 11.55
N GLY A 27 8.22 0.87 11.67
CA GLY A 27 7.20 1.14 10.67
C GLY A 27 7.14 2.63 10.30
N VAL A 28 7.10 3.53 11.29
CA VAL A 28 7.06 4.99 11.04
C VAL A 28 8.35 5.46 10.38
N SER A 29 9.50 4.96 10.84
CA SER A 29 10.82 5.35 10.32
C SER A 29 10.98 4.92 8.86
N ILE A 30 10.67 3.66 8.56
CA ILE A 30 10.76 3.08 7.22
C ILE A 30 9.66 3.65 6.29
N GLY A 31 8.44 3.84 6.80
CA GLY A 31 7.32 4.42 6.05
C GLY A 31 7.50 5.88 5.69
N SER A 32 8.40 6.60 6.36
CA SER A 32 8.77 7.97 5.98
C SER A 32 9.57 8.05 4.67
N ILE A 33 10.11 6.92 4.20
CA ILE A 33 10.88 6.84 2.96
C ILE A 33 9.89 6.86 1.77
N PRO A 34 9.95 7.88 0.89
CA PRO A 34 9.04 7.97 -0.24
C PRO A 34 9.24 6.80 -1.20
N GLY A 35 8.13 6.17 -1.58
CA GLY A 35 8.11 5.04 -2.52
C GLY A 35 8.15 3.66 -1.87
N LEU A 36 8.23 3.56 -0.55
CA LEU A 36 8.17 2.28 0.15
C LEU A 36 6.76 2.04 0.72
N GLU A 37 6.01 1.13 0.10
CA GLU A 37 4.64 0.79 0.51
C GLU A 37 4.64 -0.16 1.74
N PRO A 38 3.65 -0.08 2.66
CA PRO A 38 3.56 -0.97 3.82
C PRO A 38 3.70 -2.47 3.49
N ALA A 39 3.17 -2.92 2.35
CA ALA A 39 3.33 -4.30 1.89
C ALA A 39 4.80 -4.67 1.57
N GLY A 40 5.55 -3.75 0.96
CA GLY A 40 6.98 -3.93 0.71
C GLY A 40 7.81 -3.97 2.00
N VAL A 41 7.46 -3.13 2.98
CA VAL A 41 8.09 -3.15 4.30
C VAL A 41 7.87 -4.49 5.01
N MET A 42 6.65 -5.02 4.97
CA MET A 42 6.34 -6.35 5.51
C MET A 42 7.14 -7.45 4.82
N ALA A 43 7.24 -7.43 3.49
CA ALA A 43 7.98 -8.44 2.75
C ALA A 43 9.47 -8.48 3.14
N ILE A 44 10.08 -7.31 3.40
CA ILE A 44 11.47 -7.21 3.85
C ILE A 44 11.63 -7.70 5.29
N LEU A 45 10.64 -7.49 6.16
CA LEU A 45 10.67 -7.88 7.57
C LEU A 45 10.21 -9.32 7.83
N LEU A 46 9.49 -9.94 6.89
CA LEU A 46 8.98 -11.31 7.01
C LEU A 46 10.09 -12.33 7.35
N PRO A 47 11.29 -12.31 6.70
CA PRO A 47 12.37 -13.23 7.06
C PRO A 47 12.84 -13.08 8.51
N LEU A 48 12.83 -11.84 9.04
CA LEU A 48 13.21 -11.58 10.42
C LEU A 48 12.21 -12.23 11.40
N THR A 49 10.93 -12.28 11.02
CA THR A 49 9.87 -12.84 11.87
C THR A 49 9.91 -14.35 12.01
N PHE A 50 10.55 -15.07 11.09
CA PHE A 50 10.72 -16.53 11.21
C PHE A 50 11.67 -16.95 12.35
N THR A 51 12.45 -16.02 12.88
CA THR A 51 13.32 -16.25 14.03
C THR A 51 12.63 -15.99 15.38
N LEU A 52 11.43 -15.42 15.36
CA LEU A 52 10.65 -15.05 16.55
C LEU A 52 9.52 -16.06 16.80
N ASP A 53 9.05 -16.11 18.05
CA ASP A 53 7.82 -16.83 18.36
C ASP A 53 6.63 -16.27 17.55
N PRO A 54 5.66 -17.13 17.15
CA PRO A 54 4.59 -16.72 16.23
C PRO A 54 3.79 -15.52 16.69
N LEU A 55 3.51 -15.42 18.00
CA LEU A 55 2.73 -14.33 18.56
C LEU A 55 3.49 -12.97 18.47
N PRO A 56 4.69 -12.81 19.07
CA PRO A 56 5.51 -11.61 18.87
C PRO A 56 5.83 -11.29 17.41
N GLY A 57 6.08 -12.29 16.57
CA GLY A 57 6.39 -12.10 15.16
C GLY A 57 5.23 -11.47 14.38
N VAL A 58 4.02 -11.97 14.55
CA VAL A 58 2.81 -11.41 13.93
C VAL A 58 2.50 -10.03 14.50
N THR A 59 2.65 -9.82 15.82
CA THR A 59 2.44 -8.51 16.44
C THR A 59 3.44 -7.47 15.92
N LEU A 60 4.70 -7.85 15.72
CA LEU A 60 5.72 -6.97 15.15
C LEU A 60 5.32 -6.53 13.74
N LEU A 61 4.89 -7.46 12.88
CA LEU A 61 4.42 -7.12 11.52
C LEU A 61 3.19 -6.20 11.55
N LEU A 62 2.25 -6.42 12.47
CA LEU A 62 1.10 -5.54 12.69
C LEU A 62 1.51 -4.14 13.15
N GLY A 63 2.47 -4.05 14.07
CA GLY A 63 3.03 -2.77 14.52
C GLY A 63 3.68 -2.00 13.37
N VAL A 64 4.50 -2.70 12.58
CA VAL A 64 5.15 -2.14 11.37
C VAL A 64 4.10 -1.68 10.36
N TYR A 65 3.05 -2.47 10.13
CA TYR A 65 1.95 -2.10 9.24
C TYR A 65 1.33 -0.76 9.61
N GLY A 66 0.90 -0.65 10.88
CA GLY A 66 0.26 0.55 11.40
C GLY A 66 1.23 1.72 11.32
N GLY A 67 2.47 1.53 11.80
CA GLY A 67 3.50 2.56 11.75
C GLY A 67 3.81 3.05 10.33
N ALA A 68 3.88 2.15 9.35
CA ALA A 68 4.19 2.49 7.97
C ALA A 68 3.09 3.35 7.30
N TRP A 69 1.82 3.06 7.59
CA TRP A 69 0.70 3.90 7.12
C TRP A 69 0.74 5.31 7.71
N TYR A 70 1.15 5.45 8.99
CA TYR A 70 1.37 6.75 9.61
C TYR A 70 2.59 7.46 9.01
N GLY A 71 3.72 6.75 8.86
CA GLY A 71 4.98 7.32 8.34
C GLY A 71 4.84 7.87 6.92
N GLY A 72 4.02 7.23 6.07
CA GLY A 72 3.79 7.66 4.68
C GLY A 72 3.14 9.04 4.53
N ALA A 73 2.48 9.56 5.57
CA ALA A 73 1.93 10.92 5.57
C ALA A 73 3.01 12.01 5.60
N ILE A 74 4.19 11.73 6.18
CA ILE A 74 5.30 12.68 6.30
C ILE A 74 5.81 13.15 4.91
N PRO A 75 6.28 12.25 4.02
CA PRO A 75 6.77 12.65 2.70
C PRO A 75 5.65 13.20 1.80
N ALA A 76 4.41 12.75 1.99
CA ALA A 76 3.25 13.27 1.26
C ALA A 76 2.98 14.74 1.60
N ILE A 77 2.94 15.09 2.89
CA ILE A 77 2.59 16.44 3.36
C ILE A 77 3.76 17.41 3.19
N LEU A 78 5.00 16.98 3.48
CA LEU A 78 6.16 17.87 3.49
C LEU A 78 6.85 18.01 2.13
N MET A 79 6.90 16.93 1.35
CA MET A 79 7.70 16.84 0.12
C MET A 79 6.88 16.62 -1.15
N ASN A 80 5.54 16.63 -1.05
CA ASN A 80 4.61 16.37 -2.17
C ASN A 80 4.95 15.10 -2.98
N THR A 81 5.59 14.12 -2.33
CA THR A 81 6.07 12.90 -2.97
C THR A 81 5.33 11.71 -2.34
N PRO A 82 4.10 11.41 -2.81
CA PRO A 82 3.31 10.33 -2.25
C PRO A 82 3.92 8.98 -2.62
N GLY A 83 4.09 8.11 -1.61
CA GLY A 83 4.58 6.74 -1.80
C GLY A 83 3.47 5.74 -2.18
N THR A 84 2.20 6.07 -1.90
CA THR A 84 1.04 5.21 -2.18
C THR A 84 -0.07 6.02 -2.85
N PRO A 85 -0.97 5.38 -3.62
CA PRO A 85 -2.10 6.07 -4.26
C PRO A 85 -3.05 6.72 -3.23
N VAL A 86 -3.18 6.13 -2.04
CA VAL A 86 -4.01 6.68 -0.96
C VAL A 86 -3.40 7.98 -0.40
N ALA A 87 -2.07 8.05 -0.30
CA ALA A 87 -1.37 9.23 0.18
C ALA A 87 -1.42 10.43 -0.80
N VAL A 88 -1.75 10.19 -2.08
CA VAL A 88 -1.93 11.27 -3.07
C VAL A 88 -3.06 12.21 -2.64
N LEU A 89 -4.14 11.67 -2.08
CA LEU A 89 -5.25 12.50 -1.59
C LEU A 89 -4.80 13.39 -0.42
N THR A 90 -3.89 12.90 0.43
CA THR A 90 -3.31 13.66 1.53
C THR A 90 -2.42 14.80 1.05
N THR A 91 -1.79 14.70 -0.13
CA THR A 91 -0.97 15.79 -0.67
C THR A 91 -1.81 16.98 -1.13
N TYR A 92 -3.05 16.75 -1.61
CA TYR A 92 -3.94 17.81 -2.06
C TYR A 92 -4.26 18.82 -0.97
N ASP A 93 -4.44 18.37 0.28
CA ASP A 93 -4.70 19.25 1.41
C ASP A 93 -3.43 19.60 2.19
N GLY A 94 -2.54 18.62 2.39
CA GLY A 94 -1.38 18.76 3.27
C GLY A 94 -0.25 19.59 2.69
N TYR A 95 0.08 19.44 1.40
CA TYR A 95 1.20 20.16 0.79
C TYR A 95 0.96 21.67 0.67
N PRO A 96 -0.24 22.17 0.29
CA PRO A 96 -0.53 23.60 0.32
C PRO A 96 -0.42 24.22 1.73
N MET A 97 -0.76 23.48 2.78
CA MET A 97 -0.56 23.94 4.17
C MET A 97 0.93 24.02 4.52
N THR A 98 1.74 23.07 4.07
CA THR A 98 3.20 23.13 4.24
C THR A 98 3.81 24.34 3.53
N GLN A 99 3.37 24.66 2.30
CA GLN A 99 3.85 25.83 1.56
C GLN A 99 3.54 27.15 2.28
N LYS A 100 2.47 27.20 3.07
CA LYS A 100 2.09 28.35 3.91
C LYS A 100 2.87 28.42 5.23
N GLY A 101 3.82 27.51 5.47
CA GLY A 101 4.56 27.39 6.72
C GLY A 101 3.81 26.64 7.83
N GLU A 102 2.62 26.10 7.55
CA GLU A 102 1.77 25.39 8.51
C GLU A 102 1.99 23.86 8.48
N GLY A 103 3.15 23.38 8.01
CA GLY A 103 3.42 21.94 7.85
C GLY A 103 3.26 21.11 9.14
N LYS A 104 3.64 21.67 10.30
CA LYS A 104 3.42 21.03 11.61
C LYS A 104 1.93 20.84 11.92
N ARG A 105 1.11 21.84 11.58
CA ARG A 105 -0.34 21.81 11.77
C ARG A 105 -0.96 20.76 10.85
N ALA A 106 -0.57 20.73 9.57
CA ALA A 106 -1.02 19.73 8.62
C ALA A 106 -0.73 18.30 9.11
N LEU A 107 0.49 18.06 9.62
CA LEU A 107 0.89 16.76 10.16
C LEU A 107 0.07 16.37 11.40
N SER A 108 -0.16 17.33 12.32
CA SER A 108 -0.97 17.08 13.52
C SER A 108 -2.43 16.72 13.20
N ILE A 109 -3.02 17.36 12.18
CA ILE A 109 -4.38 17.07 11.71
C ILE A 109 -4.43 15.66 11.10
N ALA A 110 -3.46 15.34 10.23
CA ALA A 110 -3.38 14.02 9.58
C ALA A 110 -3.20 12.87 10.58
N TYR A 111 -2.37 13.06 11.61
CA TYR A 111 -2.19 12.04 12.66
C TYR A 111 -3.39 11.93 13.59
N SER A 112 -4.00 13.06 13.97
CA SER A 112 -5.18 13.03 14.83
C SER A 112 -6.37 12.38 14.14
N SER A 113 -6.60 12.68 12.85
CA SER A 113 -7.66 12.05 12.07
C SER A 113 -7.42 10.55 11.87
N SER A 114 -6.18 10.15 11.61
CA SER A 114 -5.80 8.74 11.49
C SER A 114 -5.94 7.97 12.81
N PHE A 115 -5.65 8.63 13.94
CA PHE A 115 -5.79 8.02 15.26
C PHE A 115 -7.26 7.76 15.61
N ILE A 116 -8.11 8.77 15.41
CA ILE A 116 -9.55 8.63 15.63
C ILE A 116 -10.14 7.60 14.66
N GLY A 117 -9.78 7.68 13.37
CA GLY A 117 -10.21 6.71 12.36
C GLY A 117 -9.77 5.28 12.67
N GLY A 118 -8.55 5.11 13.18
CA GLY A 118 -8.02 3.82 13.62
C GLY A 118 -8.79 3.25 14.82
N ILE A 119 -9.04 4.05 15.86
CA ILE A 119 -9.82 3.62 17.02
C ILE A 119 -11.24 3.24 16.60
N VAL A 120 -11.90 4.10 15.81
CA VAL A 120 -13.26 3.85 15.33
C VAL A 120 -13.29 2.60 14.46
N SER A 121 -12.28 2.38 13.59
CA SER A 121 -12.16 1.19 12.76
C SER A 121 -12.00 -0.08 13.59
N VAL A 122 -11.12 -0.09 14.59
CA VAL A 122 -10.91 -1.25 15.47
C VAL A 122 -12.18 -1.55 16.27
N LEU A 123 -12.82 -0.54 16.87
CA LEU A 123 -14.07 -0.73 17.61
C LEU A 123 -15.19 -1.24 16.71
N SER A 124 -15.33 -0.66 15.52
CA SER A 124 -16.30 -1.11 14.53
C SER A 124 -16.03 -2.56 14.13
N LEU A 125 -14.77 -2.92 13.87
CA LEU A 125 -14.40 -4.29 13.51
C LEU A 125 -14.73 -5.27 14.64
N VAL A 126 -14.44 -4.96 15.90
CA VAL A 126 -14.76 -5.82 17.05
C VAL A 126 -16.27 -6.06 17.17
N LEU A 127 -17.09 -5.02 16.95
CA LEU A 127 -18.55 -5.12 17.01
C LEU A 127 -19.15 -5.86 15.81
N LEU A 128 -18.60 -5.65 14.61
CA LEU A 128 -19.07 -6.24 13.37
C LEU A 128 -18.50 -7.65 13.11
N ALA A 129 -17.36 -8.01 13.71
CA ALA A 129 -16.71 -9.32 13.58
C ALA A 129 -17.66 -10.53 13.75
N PRO A 130 -18.53 -10.61 14.79
CA PRO A 130 -19.45 -11.75 14.92
C PRO A 130 -20.49 -11.81 13.80
N VAL A 131 -20.94 -10.65 13.31
CA VAL A 131 -21.89 -10.57 12.18
C VAL A 131 -21.20 -11.00 10.88
N LEU A 132 -19.98 -10.50 10.63
CA LEU A 132 -19.17 -10.89 9.48
C LEU A 132 -18.88 -12.39 9.48
N SER A 133 -18.63 -13.00 10.64
CA SER A 133 -18.38 -14.45 10.73
C SER A 133 -19.59 -15.28 10.30
N GLN A 134 -20.81 -14.87 10.65
CA GLN A 134 -22.02 -15.57 10.21
C GLN A 134 -22.23 -15.42 8.71
N VAL A 135 -21.99 -14.24 8.16
CA VAL A 135 -22.07 -13.97 6.73
C VAL A 135 -21.00 -14.77 5.96
N ALA A 136 -19.78 -14.83 6.47
CA ALA A 136 -18.66 -15.57 5.86
C ALA A 136 -18.94 -17.07 5.72
N ASN A 137 -19.67 -17.69 6.67
CA ASN A 137 -20.06 -19.09 6.57
C ASN A 137 -21.02 -19.39 5.41
N HIS A 138 -21.68 -18.36 4.84
CA HIS A 138 -22.56 -18.51 3.67
C HIS A 138 -21.82 -18.31 2.34
N PHE A 139 -20.55 -17.87 2.36
CA PHE A 139 -19.75 -17.75 1.14
C PHE A 139 -19.23 -19.13 0.72
N GLY A 140 -19.71 -19.62 -0.41
CA GLY A 140 -19.21 -20.80 -1.10
C GLY A 140 -18.31 -20.43 -2.28
N SER A 141 -17.96 -21.46 -3.07
CA SER A 141 -17.09 -21.31 -4.24
C SER A 141 -17.66 -20.37 -5.30
N ALA A 142 -18.99 -20.35 -5.48
CA ALA A 142 -19.66 -19.49 -6.45
C ALA A 142 -19.55 -18.01 -6.07
N GLU A 143 -19.69 -17.69 -4.79
CA GLU A 143 -19.61 -16.32 -4.26
C GLU A 143 -18.19 -15.78 -4.33
N PHE A 144 -17.18 -16.61 -4.01
CA PHE A 144 -15.77 -16.23 -4.21
C PHE A 144 -15.43 -16.00 -5.69
N ALA A 145 -15.96 -16.82 -6.60
CA ALA A 145 -15.78 -16.63 -8.04
C ALA A 145 -16.44 -15.32 -8.52
N MET A 146 -17.65 -15.02 -8.06
CA MET A 146 -18.36 -13.77 -8.38
C MET A 146 -17.63 -12.55 -7.80
N LEU A 147 -17.12 -12.62 -6.58
CA LEU A 147 -16.30 -11.57 -5.96
C LEU A 147 -15.01 -11.32 -6.75
N ALA A 148 -14.31 -12.39 -7.17
CA ALA A 148 -13.11 -12.26 -7.99
C ALA A 148 -13.44 -11.63 -9.36
N ALA A 149 -14.51 -12.06 -10.02
CA ALA A 149 -14.97 -11.48 -11.28
C ALA A 149 -15.33 -10.00 -11.14
N LEU A 150 -16.05 -9.64 -10.07
CA LEU A 150 -16.43 -8.27 -9.76
C LEU A 150 -15.20 -7.39 -9.48
N GLY A 151 -14.21 -7.92 -8.77
CA GLY A 151 -12.92 -7.25 -8.55
C GLY A 151 -12.18 -6.98 -9.88
N MET A 152 -12.12 -7.97 -10.77
CA MET A 152 -11.53 -7.80 -12.10
C MET A 152 -12.25 -6.73 -12.93
N ILE A 153 -13.58 -6.71 -12.90
CA ILE A 153 -14.40 -5.69 -13.58
C ILE A 153 -14.09 -4.29 -13.02
N PHE A 154 -13.99 -4.12 -11.70
CA PHE A 154 -13.67 -2.84 -11.09
C PHE A 154 -12.29 -2.32 -11.47
N VAL A 155 -11.27 -3.18 -11.56
CA VAL A 155 -9.93 -2.77 -12.00
C VAL A 155 -9.95 -2.21 -13.43
N VAL A 156 -10.66 -2.88 -14.33
CA VAL A 156 -10.80 -2.42 -15.73
C VAL A 156 -11.63 -1.14 -15.79
N MET A 157 -12.70 -1.04 -15.00
CA MET A 157 -13.58 0.14 -14.95
C MET A 157 -12.87 1.37 -14.40
N ALA A 158 -11.97 1.21 -13.42
CA ALA A 158 -11.14 2.29 -12.90
C ALA A 158 -10.27 2.95 -13.99
N HIS A 159 -9.94 2.21 -15.07
CA HIS A 159 -9.14 2.67 -16.19
C HIS A 159 -9.96 2.77 -17.48
N TYR A 160 -11.18 3.34 -17.41
CA TYR A 160 -12.13 3.38 -18.53
C TYR A 160 -11.55 3.94 -19.84
N LYS A 161 -10.62 4.90 -19.78
CA LYS A 161 -9.97 5.49 -20.97
C LYS A 161 -9.01 4.53 -21.69
N GLN A 162 -8.53 3.48 -21.01
CA GLN A 162 -7.55 2.50 -21.51
C GLN A 162 -7.94 1.07 -21.11
N ALA A 163 -9.22 0.74 -21.21
CA ALA A 163 -9.78 -0.53 -20.71
C ALA A 163 -9.08 -1.78 -21.29
N PHE A 164 -8.71 -1.76 -22.58
CA PHE A 164 -8.00 -2.87 -23.21
C PHE A 164 -6.60 -3.09 -22.61
N ALA A 165 -5.83 -2.01 -22.41
CA ALA A 165 -4.51 -2.10 -21.81
C ALA A 165 -4.60 -2.55 -20.33
N ALA A 166 -5.61 -2.06 -19.60
CA ALA A 166 -5.87 -2.48 -18.22
C ALA A 166 -6.23 -3.97 -18.14
N ALA A 167 -7.07 -4.48 -19.04
CA ALA A 167 -7.43 -5.90 -19.10
C ALA A 167 -6.23 -6.80 -19.43
N MET A 168 -5.35 -6.38 -20.35
CA MET A 168 -4.13 -7.12 -20.65
C MET A 168 -3.15 -7.15 -19.46
N MET A 169 -2.98 -6.02 -18.77
CA MET A 169 -2.14 -5.95 -17.57
C MET A 169 -2.70 -6.78 -16.41
N LEU A 170 -4.03 -6.77 -16.22
CA LEU A 170 -4.71 -7.64 -15.27
C LEU A 170 -4.49 -9.12 -15.60
N GLY A 171 -4.67 -9.50 -16.87
CA GLY A 171 -4.41 -10.87 -17.33
C GLY A 171 -2.96 -11.30 -17.11
N LEU A 172 -1.99 -10.43 -17.40
CA LEU A 172 -0.58 -10.67 -17.10
C LEU A 172 -0.32 -10.80 -15.60
N GLY A 173 -0.95 -9.97 -14.76
CA GLY A 173 -0.83 -10.06 -13.31
C GLY A 173 -1.37 -11.38 -12.76
N ILE A 174 -2.53 -11.83 -13.23
CA ILE A 174 -3.12 -13.12 -12.86
C ILE A 174 -2.21 -14.28 -13.33
N PHE A 175 -1.69 -14.19 -14.54
CA PHE A 175 -0.77 -15.20 -15.08
C PHE A 175 0.52 -15.30 -14.25
N LEU A 176 1.16 -14.17 -13.94
CA LEU A 176 2.37 -14.16 -13.11
C LEU A 176 2.09 -14.61 -11.68
N GLY A 177 0.91 -14.29 -11.13
CA GLY A 177 0.49 -14.71 -9.79
C GLY A 177 0.10 -16.18 -9.69
N SER A 178 -0.18 -16.85 -10.82
CA SER A 178 -0.47 -18.29 -10.88
C SER A 178 0.79 -19.16 -11.04
N ILE A 179 1.98 -18.55 -11.14
CA ILE A 179 3.27 -19.25 -11.11
C ILE A 179 3.61 -19.59 -9.66
N GLY A 180 3.80 -20.88 -9.36
CA GLY A 180 4.19 -21.37 -8.05
C GLY A 180 3.44 -22.62 -7.61
N ILE A 181 3.40 -22.87 -6.30
CA ILE A 181 2.66 -23.99 -5.71
C ILE A 181 1.19 -23.58 -5.53
N ASP A 182 0.28 -24.33 -6.14
CA ASP A 182 -1.15 -24.19 -5.88
C ASP A 182 -1.47 -24.77 -4.50
N ARG A 183 -1.95 -23.94 -3.57
CA ARG A 183 -2.27 -24.36 -2.20
C ARG A 183 -3.48 -25.30 -2.12
N SER A 184 -4.31 -25.33 -3.15
CA SER A 184 -5.54 -26.15 -3.17
C SER A 184 -5.24 -27.61 -3.44
N TYR A 185 -4.30 -27.88 -4.34
CA TYR A 185 -3.93 -29.24 -4.78
C TYR A 185 -2.48 -29.61 -4.45
N ASN A 186 -1.71 -28.68 -3.88
CA ASN A 186 -0.28 -28.81 -3.60
C ASN A 186 0.54 -29.25 -4.83
N THR A 187 0.11 -28.79 -6.01
CA THR A 187 0.73 -29.07 -7.31
C THR A 187 1.55 -27.89 -7.80
N LEU A 188 2.61 -28.20 -8.54
CA LEU A 188 3.50 -27.21 -9.15
C LEU A 188 2.87 -26.68 -10.44
N THR A 189 2.57 -25.38 -10.47
CA THR A 189 1.97 -24.69 -11.61
C THR A 189 2.98 -23.74 -12.25
N TYR A 190 3.24 -23.90 -13.56
CA TYR A 190 4.13 -23.07 -14.36
C TYR A 190 5.57 -22.89 -13.81
N THR A 191 6.06 -23.85 -13.02
CA THR A 191 7.36 -23.79 -12.32
C THR A 191 8.54 -24.27 -13.16
N PHE A 192 8.28 -24.88 -14.33
CA PHE A 192 9.28 -25.39 -15.29
C PHE A 192 10.44 -26.21 -14.66
N ASN A 193 10.16 -26.92 -13.56
CA ASN A 193 11.14 -27.69 -12.77
C ASN A 193 12.31 -26.86 -12.20
N GLN A 194 12.08 -25.57 -11.96
CA GLN A 194 13.05 -24.64 -11.36
C GLN A 194 12.69 -24.36 -9.90
N GLU A 195 13.60 -24.64 -8.97
CA GLU A 195 13.33 -24.53 -7.53
C GLU A 195 13.05 -23.09 -7.07
N TRP A 196 13.65 -22.10 -7.72
CA TRP A 196 13.45 -20.68 -7.41
C TRP A 196 12.06 -20.16 -7.82
N LEU A 197 11.31 -20.86 -8.69
CA LEU A 197 9.92 -20.53 -9.02
C LEU A 197 8.91 -21.14 -8.04
N MET A 198 9.32 -22.07 -7.17
CA MET A 198 8.39 -22.74 -6.24
C MET A 198 7.76 -21.75 -5.25
N GLY A 199 8.51 -20.73 -4.84
CA GLY A 199 8.03 -19.64 -3.97
C GLY A 199 7.09 -18.64 -4.68
N GLY A 200 6.89 -18.82 -6.00
CA GLY A 200 6.20 -17.85 -6.85
C GLY A 200 7.07 -16.62 -7.14
N ILE A 201 6.56 -15.74 -8.00
CA ILE A 201 7.21 -14.46 -8.29
C ILE A 201 6.71 -13.43 -7.27
N PRO A 202 7.59 -12.80 -6.46
CA PRO A 202 7.17 -11.76 -5.52
C PRO A 202 6.82 -10.48 -6.28
N LEU A 203 5.59 -10.43 -6.81
CA LEU A 203 5.06 -9.37 -7.66
C LEU A 203 5.21 -7.99 -7.03
N VAL A 204 5.02 -7.88 -5.71
CA VAL A 204 5.17 -6.63 -4.95
C VAL A 204 6.60 -6.10 -5.00
N GLN A 205 7.60 -6.98 -4.81
CA GLN A 205 9.02 -6.61 -4.86
C GLN A 205 9.42 -6.17 -6.27
N GLN A 206 9.04 -6.96 -7.28
CA GLN A 206 9.35 -6.64 -8.68
C GLN A 206 8.69 -5.35 -9.16
N LEU A 207 7.46 -5.06 -8.72
CA LEU A 207 6.81 -3.78 -9.01
C LEU A 207 7.54 -2.61 -8.37
N LEU A 208 8.07 -2.79 -7.16
CA LEU A 208 8.87 -1.79 -6.45
C LEU A 208 10.21 -1.53 -7.15
N ASP A 209 10.90 -2.58 -7.60
CA ASP A 209 12.19 -2.47 -8.30
C ASP A 209 12.01 -1.93 -9.74
N CYS A 210 10.90 -2.30 -10.39
CA CYS A 210 10.61 -1.90 -11.76
C CYS A 210 10.03 -0.49 -11.85
N SER A 211 9.27 -0.01 -10.86
CA SER A 211 8.60 1.31 -10.90
C SER A 211 9.58 2.50 -11.10
N PRO A 212 10.75 2.57 -10.42
CA PRO A 212 11.78 3.57 -10.69
C PRO A 212 12.34 3.46 -12.11
N CYS A 213 12.67 2.24 -12.56
CA CYS A 213 13.16 1.99 -13.92
C CYS A 213 12.12 2.38 -14.99
N LEU A 214 10.85 2.06 -14.77
CA LEU A 214 9.75 2.37 -15.67
C LEU A 214 9.45 3.88 -15.69
N ARG A 215 9.52 4.56 -14.54
CA ARG A 215 9.43 6.03 -14.46
C ARG A 215 10.60 6.68 -15.18
N LEU A 216 11.83 6.22 -14.95
CA LEU A 216 13.03 6.72 -15.64
C LEU A 216 12.92 6.53 -17.15
N LEU A 217 12.48 5.35 -17.61
CA LEU A 217 12.24 5.07 -19.01
C LEU A 217 11.14 5.95 -19.59
N SER A 218 10.03 6.14 -18.88
CA SER A 218 8.92 7.02 -19.32
C SER A 218 9.35 8.49 -19.40
N CYS A 219 10.17 8.96 -18.45
CA CYS A 219 10.77 10.29 -18.47
C CYS A 219 11.76 10.43 -19.62
N TYR A 220 12.54 9.39 -19.90
CA TYR A 220 13.47 9.35 -21.02
C TYR A 220 12.73 9.40 -22.37
N LEU A 221 11.66 8.62 -22.52
CA LEU A 221 10.81 8.60 -23.71
C LEU A 221 10.02 9.89 -23.90
N LYS A 222 9.49 10.50 -22.83
CA LYS A 222 8.86 11.84 -22.91
C LYS A 222 9.87 12.91 -23.30
N LYS A 223 11.10 12.84 -22.79
CA LYS A 223 12.18 13.77 -23.14
C LYS A 223 12.67 13.57 -24.57
N ALA A 224 12.56 12.35 -25.12
CA ALA A 224 12.83 12.05 -26.52
C ALA A 224 11.69 12.48 -27.46
N MET A 225 10.43 12.51 -27.00
CA MET A 225 9.26 12.89 -27.80
C MET A 225 8.89 14.38 -27.76
N ILE A 226 9.52 15.21 -26.93
CA ILE A 226 9.36 16.67 -26.97
C ILE A 226 10.53 17.26 -27.78
N PRO A 227 10.34 17.66 -29.06
CA PRO A 227 11.37 18.41 -29.77
C PRO A 227 11.64 19.73 -29.05
N LYS A 228 12.92 20.07 -28.88
CA LYS A 228 13.36 21.37 -28.35
C LYS A 228 12.74 22.48 -29.20
N SER A 229 11.68 23.13 -28.74
CA SER A 229 11.27 24.41 -29.32
C SER A 229 12.27 25.47 -28.89
N HIS A 230 12.77 26.22 -29.87
CA HIS A 230 13.69 27.33 -29.69
C HIS A 230 13.09 28.36 -28.72
N VAL A 231 13.76 28.56 -27.58
CA VAL A 231 13.53 29.72 -26.72
C VAL A 231 14.18 30.93 -27.40
N THR A 232 13.41 31.66 -28.20
CA THR A 232 13.73 33.04 -28.56
C THR A 232 13.49 33.92 -27.33
N LYS A 233 14.55 34.57 -26.84
CA LYS A 233 14.46 35.66 -25.87
C LYS A 233 13.60 36.78 -26.46
N GLY A 234 12.35 36.88 -26.02
CA GLY A 234 11.48 38.02 -26.27
C GLY A 234 10.80 38.42 -24.97
N LYS A 235 11.02 39.67 -24.53
CA LYS A 235 10.28 40.32 -23.44
C LYS A 235 8.78 40.14 -23.70
N VAL A 236 8.05 39.62 -22.72
CA VAL A 236 6.58 39.69 -22.71
C VAL A 236 6.18 40.45 -21.46
N ASP A 237 5.59 41.61 -21.72
CA ASP A 237 5.09 42.60 -20.78
C ASP A 237 3.85 42.04 -20.07
N PHE A 238 3.82 42.11 -18.74
CA PHE A 238 2.69 41.69 -17.92
C PHE A 238 1.72 42.86 -17.75
N GLN A 239 0.92 43.14 -18.78
CA GLN A 239 -0.26 44.00 -18.66
C GLN A 239 -1.41 43.38 -19.44
N GLY A 240 -2.36 42.77 -18.72
CA GLY A 240 -3.64 42.35 -19.28
C GLY A 240 -3.99 40.90 -19.05
N LEU A 241 -4.20 40.49 -17.79
CA LEU A 241 -5.05 39.33 -17.51
C LEU A 241 -5.77 39.51 -16.17
N SER A 242 -6.53 40.61 -16.10
CA SER A 242 -7.71 40.72 -15.25
C SER A 242 -8.93 40.43 -16.13
N LEU A 243 -9.80 39.52 -15.67
CA LEU A 243 -11.09 39.11 -16.24
C LEU A 243 -11.05 37.98 -17.27
N LEU A 244 -11.15 36.74 -16.77
CA LEU A 244 -12.26 35.81 -17.03
C LEU A 244 -12.15 34.58 -16.12
#